data_AF-A0A0D7QEQ7-F1
#
_entry.id   AF-A0A0D7QEQ7-F1
#
_cell.length_a   1.000
_cell.length_b   1.000
_cell.length_c   1.000
_cell.angle_alpha   90.00
_cell.angle_beta   90.00
_cell.angle_gamma   90.00
#
_symmetry.space_group_name_H-M   'P 1'
#
loop_
_entity.id
_entity.type
_entity.pdbx_description
1 polymer ?
#
loop_
_entity_poly.entity_id
_entity_poly.type
_entity_poly.pdbx_seq_one_letter_code
_entity_poly.pdbx_strand_id
1 'polypeptide(L)' 'MARQDSATSPRENPCAQCGKPILRPDWVEHGEGRTIYLWNCRACNYRFEAIAIYDHAQLTPLAA' A
#
# COMPACT_ATOMS: atom_id res chain seq x y z
N MET A 1 0.28 -10.98 -19.22
CA MET A 1 0.25 -9.57 -18.74
C MET A 1 -0.88 -9.48 -17.71
N ALA A 2 -0.56 -9.54 -16.42
CA ALA A 2 -1.57 -9.53 -15.36
C ALA A 2 -2.08 -8.10 -15.12
N ARG A 3 -3.40 -7.93 -15.16
CA ARG A 3 -4.09 -6.67 -14.87
C ARG A 3 -3.81 -6.31 -13.41
N GLN A 4 -3.12 -5.18 -13.20
CA GLN A 4 -2.86 -4.63 -11.87
C GLN A 4 -4.17 -4.05 -11.34
N ASP A 5 -4.88 -4.86 -10.57
CA ASP A 5 -6.08 -4.43 -9.86
C ASP A 5 -5.66 -3.38 -8.82
N SER A 6 -5.85 -2.11 -9.18
CA SER A 6 -5.47 -0.95 -8.36
C SER A 6 -6.43 -0.72 -7.18
N ALA A 7 -7.34 -1.66 -6.88
CA ALA A 7 -8.42 -1.44 -5.94
C ALA A 7 -8.04 -1.60 -4.45
N THR A 8 -6.89 -2.22 -4.14
CA THR A 8 -6.52 -2.55 -2.74
C THR A 8 -5.46 -1.62 -2.13
N SER A 9 -5.09 -0.53 -2.81
CA SER A 9 -4.17 0.44 -2.23
C SER A 9 -4.85 1.23 -1.10
N PRO A 10 -4.22 1.37 0.08
CA PRO A 10 -4.74 2.21 1.16
C PRO A 10 -4.95 3.63 0.61
N ARG A 11 -6.22 4.07 0.54
CA ARG A 11 -6.52 5.45 0.16
C ARG A 11 -6.42 6.32 1.40
N GLU A 12 -5.83 7.50 1.24
CA GLU A 12 -5.76 8.54 2.28
C GLU A 12 -4.89 8.18 3.50
N ASN A 13 -3.77 7.47 3.30
CA ASN A 13 -2.85 7.16 4.38
C ASN A 13 -2.30 8.46 5.03
N PRO A 14 -2.51 8.69 6.33
CA PRO A 14 -2.03 9.90 6.99
C PRO A 14 -0.50 9.95 6.99
N CYS A 15 0.05 11.14 6.74
CA CYS A 15 1.48 11.37 6.89
C CYS A 15 1.92 11.09 8.33
N ALA A 16 2.93 10.23 8.51
CA ALA A 16 3.45 9.90 9.83
C ALA A 16 4.04 11.09 10.61
N GLN A 17 4.34 12.21 9.94
CA GLN A 17 4.88 13.41 10.58
C GLN A 17 3.80 14.49 10.82
N CYS A 18 3.00 14.83 9.81
CA CYS A 18 2.07 15.97 9.89
C CYS A 18 0.59 15.56 9.90
N GLY A 19 0.27 14.26 9.80
CA GLY A 19 -1.10 13.72 9.79
C GLY A 19 -1.92 14.02 8.54
N LYS A 20 -1.45 14.89 7.63
CA LYS A 20 -2.18 15.21 6.40
C LYS A 20 -2.32 13.96 5.52
N PRO A 21 -3.51 13.73 4.91
CA PRO A 21 -3.73 12.57 4.07
C PRO A 21 -2.86 12.63 2.81
N ILE A 22 -2.33 11.48 2.41
CA ILE A 22 -1.60 11.31 1.16
C ILE A 22 -2.46 10.48 0.21
N LEU A 23 -2.76 11.03 -0.96
CA LEU A 23 -3.70 10.44 -1.92
C LEU A 23 -3.23 9.09 -2.49
N ARG A 24 -1.92 8.97 -2.76
CA ARG A 24 -1.31 7.78 -3.35
C ARG A 24 0.17 7.69 -2.95
N PRO A 25 0.72 6.48 -2.85
CA PRO A 25 2.16 6.28 -2.69
C PRO A 25 2.91 6.69 -3.98
N ASP A 26 4.19 7.00 -3.83
CA ASP A 26 5.11 7.21 -4.95
C ASP A 26 5.53 5.86 -5.57
N TRP A 27 5.58 4.78 -4.76
CA TRP A 27 5.94 3.43 -5.20
C TRP A 27 5.18 2.35 -4.43
N VAL A 28 4.89 1.22 -5.09
CA VAL A 28 4.26 0.03 -4.50
C VAL A 28 5.02 -1.21 -4.96
N GLU A 29 5.39 -2.08 -4.02
CA GLU A 29 5.99 -3.38 -4.30
C GLU A 29 5.19 -4.50 -3.60
N HIS A 30 4.73 -5.46 -4.38
CA HIS A 30 4.02 -6.62 -3.88
C HIS A 30 5.00 -7.78 -3.65
N GLY A 31 4.93 -8.38 -2.47
CA GLY A 31 5.64 -9.60 -2.11
C GLY A 31 4.69 -10.66 -1.61
N GLU A 32 5.19 -11.88 -1.41
CA GLU A 32 4.43 -12.94 -0.78
C GLU A 32 4.06 -12.55 0.67
N GLY A 33 2.76 -12.52 0.97
CA GLY A 33 2.24 -12.15 2.29
C GLY A 33 2.42 -10.67 2.69
N ARG A 34 2.89 -9.79 1.79
CA ARG A 34 3.09 -8.38 2.14
C ARG A 34 3.05 -7.41 0.96
N THR A 35 2.85 -6.13 1.22
CA THR A 35 3.03 -5.05 0.24
C THR A 35 3.74 -3.87 0.88
N ILE A 36 4.78 -3.40 0.22
CA ILE A 36 5.61 -2.27 0.64
C ILE A 36 5.14 -1.03 -0.14
N TYR A 37 5.00 0.09 0.58
CA TYR A 37 4.56 1.36 0.03
C TYR A 37 5.57 2.46 0.39
N LEU A 38 6.07 3.19 -0.61
CA LEU A 38 6.83 4.41 -0.37
C LEU A 38 5.92 5.63 -0.49
N TRP A 39 5.87 6.42 0.57
CA TRP A 39 5.01 7.61 0.68
C TRP A 39 5.85 8.87 0.71
N ASN A 40 5.34 9.91 0.08
CA ASN A 40 5.93 11.24 0.09
C ASN A 40 4.85 12.29 0.37
N CYS A 41 4.95 12.95 1.51
CA CYS A 41 4.01 13.99 1.88
C CYS A 41 4.39 15.31 1.20
N ARG A 42 3.56 15.76 0.26
CA ARG A 42 3.77 17.05 -0.42
C ARG A 42 3.62 18.28 0.49
N ALA A 43 3.01 18.11 1.68
CA ALA A 43 2.78 19.21 2.61
C ALA A 43 3.96 19.48 3.56
N CYS A 44 4.68 18.45 4.00
CA CYS A 44 5.84 18.60 4.90
C CYS A 44 7.15 18.03 4.32
N ASN A 45 7.11 17.54 3.07
CA ASN A 45 8.23 16.93 2.36
C ASN A 45 8.85 15.70 3.07
N TYR A 46 8.06 15.05 3.92
CA TYR A 46 8.48 13.85 4.64
C TYR A 46 8.27 12.59 3.79
N ARG A 47 9.28 11.74 3.73
CA ARG A 47 9.26 10.45 3.02
C ARG A 47 9.35 9.31 4.01
N PHE A 48 8.48 8.32 3.86
CA PHE A 48 8.47 7.14 4.73
C PHE A 48 8.02 5.88 3.99
N GLU A 49 8.34 4.73 4.57
CA GLU A 49 7.89 3.41 4.12
C GLU A 49 6.78 2.90 5.04
N ALA A 50 5.77 2.25 4.46
CA ALA A 50 4.77 1.50 5.21
C ALA A 50 4.63 0.09 4.61
N ILE A 51 4.48 -0.92 5.46
CA ILE A 51 4.37 -2.32 5.03
C ILE A 51 3.02 -2.86 5.49
N ALA A 52 2.18 -3.28 4.55
CA ALA A 52 1.01 -4.09 4.83
C ALA A 52 1.43 -5.57 4.88
N ILE A 53 1.09 -6.27 5.96
CA ILE A 53 1.29 -7.71 6.10
C ILE A 53 -0.08 -8.38 6.00
N TYR A 54 -0.18 -9.42 5.18
CA TYR A 54 -1.39 -10.21 4.97
C TYR A 54 -1.16 -11.62 5.52
N ASP A 55 -2.14 -12.14 6.24
CA ASP A 55 -2.13 -13.55 6.62
C ASP A 55 -2.39 -14.42 5.38
N HIS A 56 -1.63 -15.50 5.21
CA HIS A 56 -1.73 -16.40 4.06
C HIS A 56 -3.08 -17.16 3.97
N ALA A 57 -3.92 -17.10 5.01
CA ALA A 57 -5.13 -17.92 5.14
C ALA A 57 -6.33 -17.53 4.24
N GLN A 58 -6.19 -16.65 3.24
CA GLN A 58 -7.34 -16.17 2.44
C GLN A 58 -7.24 -16.41 0.92
N LEU A 59 -6.21 -17.12 0.44
CA LEU A 59 -6.11 -17.51 -0.97
C LEU A 59 -6.42 -19.00 -1.18
N THR A 60 -7.49 -19.52 -0.57
CA THR A 60 -8.08 -20.78 -1.07
C THR A 60 -8.76 -20.44 -2.39
N PRO A 61 -8.30 -20.92 -3.55
CA PRO A 61 -9.08 -20.80 -4.76
C PRO A 61 -10.34 -21.64 -4.53
N LEU A 62 -11.53 -21.04 -4.58
CA LEU A 62 -12.74 -21.82 -4.81
C LEU A 62 -12.64 -22.40 -6.23
N ALA A 63 -11.96 -23.54 -6.35
CA ALA A 63 -12.09 -24.40 -7.51
C ALA A 63 -13.50 -25.00 -7.45
N ALA A 64 -14.27 -24.73 -8.50
CA ALA A 64 -15.62 -25.24 -8.76
C ALA A 64 -15.58 -26.69 -9.27
#